data_AF-A0A970GEM2-F1
#
_entry.id   AF-A0A970GEM2-F1
#
_cell.length_a   1.000
_cell.length_b   1.000
_cell.length_c   1.000
_cell.angle_alpha   90.00
_cell.angle_beta   90.00
_cell.angle_gamma   90.00
#
_symmetry.space_group_name_H-M   'P 1'
#
loop_
_entity.id
_entity.type
_entity.pdbx_description
1 polymer ?
#
loop_
_entity_poly.entity_id
_entity_poly.type
_entity_poly.pdbx_seq_one_letter_code
_entity_poly.pdbx_strand_id
1 'polypeptide(L)'
;MLANEPGKTIKVYKYDIKEDIARPAVYKTQKAFEEADSLGADLVLIHMNTYGGAVDAADSIRTRILQSKIPVMVFIDNNAASAGALISIACDRIYMRTGSNMGAATVVDATGQVVPDKFQSYMRSTMRSTAEAKGRDPEIAQAMVDPSFEIPGLVEEGKVLTFTASEAMQWGYCEGISEDIGGVMEVAGIEHYEIIEQGFTWIEKLIGLLISPVVSGLLIMLIIGGIYFELQTPGIGFPILAAAVAALLYFAPLYIEGLASHWEIAFFIIGVILIAVEIFAIPGFGVTGALGIIFVLTGLAMSMVANDGWDFTGVPAREVLLAFSIVIIALFLSLTLSFFLGKKLFTPGKRFQGFALNTIQETDSGFTSASTQMKSLVGKTGTAFTVLRPSGKIEVEDDIYDATALTGFVEKGETIRVVKYEASQAFVVKV
;
A
#
# COMPACT_ATOMS: atom_id res chain seq x y z
N MET A 1 37.49 -10.35 24.48
CA MET A 1 38.14 -10.05 23.18
C MET A 1 37.99 -11.27 22.31
N LEU A 2 37.47 -11.13 21.09
CA LEU A 2 37.74 -12.08 20.03
C LEU A 2 39.24 -11.94 19.74
N ALA A 3 40.08 -12.57 20.57
CA ALA A 3 41.51 -12.57 20.33
C ALA A 3 41.73 -13.27 18.98
N ASN A 4 42.54 -12.67 18.10
CA ASN A 4 42.99 -13.31 16.88
C ASN A 4 43.60 -14.67 17.24
N GLU A 5 42.82 -15.74 17.19
CA GLU A 5 43.35 -17.08 17.15
C GLU A 5 44.13 -17.18 15.84
N PRO A 6 45.44 -17.49 15.87
CA PRO A 6 46.26 -17.47 14.67
C PRO A 6 45.67 -18.40 13.60
N GLY A 7 45.24 -17.80 12.48
CA GLY A 7 44.65 -18.51 11.32
C GLY A 7 43.12 -18.56 11.27
N LYS A 8 42.39 -18.00 12.25
CA LYS A 8 40.92 -17.91 12.20
C LYS A 8 40.48 -16.60 11.55
N THR A 9 39.78 -16.68 10.42
CA THR A 9 39.07 -15.52 9.84
C THR A 9 37.80 -15.26 10.65
N ILE A 10 37.70 -14.06 11.23
CA ILE A 10 36.51 -13.61 11.96
C ILE A 10 35.38 -13.30 10.98
N LYS A 11 34.25 -13.99 11.10
CA LYS A 11 33.05 -13.67 10.31
C LYS A 11 32.31 -12.51 10.93
N VAL A 12 32.31 -11.36 10.25
CA VAL A 12 31.63 -10.15 10.69
C VAL A 12 30.33 -10.02 9.90
N TYR A 13 29.20 -10.26 10.54
CA TYR A 13 27.90 -10.02 9.93
C TYR A 13 27.52 -8.54 10.10
N LYS A 14 27.39 -7.83 8.99
CA LYS A 14 27.20 -6.37 8.99
C LYS A 14 25.83 -6.00 8.45
N TYR A 15 25.12 -5.13 9.18
CA TYR A 15 23.87 -4.55 8.70
C TYR A 15 23.78 -3.07 9.06
N ASP A 16 22.96 -2.35 8.29
CA ASP A 16 22.85 -0.89 8.38
C ASP A 16 21.58 -0.47 9.12
N ILE A 17 21.69 0.52 10.01
CA ILE A 17 20.56 1.30 10.55
C ILE A 17 20.78 2.76 10.14
N LYS A 18 20.24 3.14 8.98
CA LYS A 18 20.42 4.47 8.36
C LYS A 18 19.13 5.29 8.27
N GLU A 19 18.08 4.80 8.92
CA GLU A 19 16.72 5.34 8.89
C GLU A 19 16.23 5.63 10.32
N ASP A 20 15.03 6.19 10.43
CA ASP A 20 14.38 6.42 11.71
C ASP A 20 14.09 5.09 12.41
N ILE A 21 14.21 5.07 13.73
CA ILE A 21 13.98 3.87 14.53
C ILE A 21 12.47 3.61 14.63
N ALA A 22 11.99 2.71 13.79
CA ALA A 22 10.60 2.27 13.76
C ALA A 22 10.51 0.76 13.53
N ARG A 23 9.30 0.23 13.33
CA ARG A 23 9.04 -1.20 13.11
C ARG A 23 9.91 -1.85 12.01
N PRO A 24 10.17 -1.20 10.85
CA PRO A 24 11.08 -1.78 9.84
C PRO A 24 12.51 -2.00 10.36
N ALA A 25 13.05 -1.07 11.15
CA ALA A 25 14.38 -1.21 11.76
C ALA A 25 14.43 -2.37 12.78
N VAL A 26 13.33 -2.61 13.51
CA VAL A 26 13.19 -3.77 14.42
C VAL A 26 13.21 -5.06 13.61
N TYR A 27 12.41 -5.15 12.55
CA TYR A 27 12.34 -6.33 11.70
C TYR A 27 13.70 -6.64 11.04
N LYS A 28 14.35 -5.61 10.48
CA LYS A 28 15.67 -5.71 9.88
C LYS A 28 16.72 -6.20 10.88
N THR A 29 16.69 -5.67 12.09
CA THR A 29 17.56 -6.11 13.20
C THR A 29 17.30 -7.58 13.52
N GLN A 30 16.04 -7.96 13.75
CA GLN A 30 15.69 -9.34 14.10
C GLN A 30 16.21 -10.33 13.05
N LYS A 31 15.96 -10.03 11.78
CA LYS A 31 16.44 -10.82 10.64
C LYS A 31 17.97 -10.86 10.56
N ALA A 32 18.64 -9.72 10.76
CA ALA A 32 20.10 -9.66 10.76
C ALA A 32 20.72 -10.61 11.81
N PHE A 33 20.17 -10.63 13.02
CA PHE A 33 20.67 -11.54 14.04
C PHE A 33 20.31 -13.01 13.77
N GLU A 34 19.13 -13.30 13.22
CA GLU A 34 18.78 -14.67 12.79
C GLU A 34 19.73 -15.20 11.71
N GLU A 35 20.08 -14.36 10.73
CA GLU A 35 21.05 -14.69 9.69
C GLU A 35 22.46 -14.86 10.28
N ALA A 36 22.90 -13.94 11.16
CA ALA A 36 24.18 -14.03 11.85
C ALA A 36 24.30 -15.33 12.68
N ASP A 37 23.23 -15.70 13.40
CA ASP A 37 23.15 -16.97 14.15
C ASP A 37 23.23 -18.18 13.20
N SER A 38 22.53 -18.15 12.06
CA SER A 38 22.52 -19.26 11.09
C SER A 38 23.86 -19.47 10.37
N LEU A 39 24.59 -18.38 10.11
CA LEU A 39 25.89 -18.39 9.43
C LEU A 39 27.06 -18.66 10.39
N GLY A 40 26.77 -18.69 11.70
CA GLY A 40 27.77 -18.79 12.76
C GLY A 40 28.74 -17.61 12.71
N ALA A 41 28.21 -16.39 12.63
CA ALA A 41 29.03 -15.18 12.67
C ALA A 41 29.72 -15.04 14.04
N ASP A 42 30.97 -14.59 14.02
CA ASP A 42 31.77 -14.35 15.23
C ASP A 42 31.49 -12.96 15.81
N LEU A 43 31.01 -12.03 14.99
CA LEU A 43 30.73 -10.65 15.35
C LEU A 43 29.54 -10.11 14.54
N VAL A 44 28.68 -9.32 15.18
CA VAL A 44 27.69 -8.48 14.49
C VAL A 44 28.18 -7.03 14.50
N LEU A 45 28.19 -6.37 13.34
CA LEU A 45 28.51 -4.96 13.20
C LEU A 45 27.28 -4.17 12.71
N ILE A 46 26.85 -3.19 13.51
CA ILE A 46 25.80 -2.26 13.15
C ILE A 46 26.44 -0.99 12.57
N HIS A 47 26.19 -0.66 11.30
CA HIS A 47 26.57 0.64 10.73
C HIS A 47 25.41 1.62 10.89
N MET A 48 25.55 2.56 11.81
CA MET A 48 24.46 3.41 12.28
C MET A 48 24.58 4.87 11.82
N ASN A 49 23.46 5.41 11.36
CA ASN A 49 23.24 6.85 11.19
C ASN A 49 21.73 7.14 11.37
N THR A 50 21.32 7.58 12.55
CA THR A 50 19.91 7.82 12.87
C THR A 50 19.73 9.03 13.79
N TYR A 51 18.62 9.74 13.61
CA TYR A 51 18.17 10.80 14.52
C TYR A 51 17.30 10.29 15.67
N GLY A 52 16.96 9.00 15.66
CA GLY A 52 16.12 8.36 16.66
C GLY A 52 14.78 7.90 16.09
N GLY A 53 13.78 7.79 16.94
CA GLY A 53 12.46 7.30 16.54
C GLY A 53 11.65 6.80 17.73
N ALA A 54 10.81 5.79 17.51
CA ALA A 54 9.90 5.25 18.50
C ALA A 54 10.64 4.53 19.64
N VAL A 55 10.21 4.79 20.88
CA VAL A 55 10.86 4.28 22.11
C VAL A 55 10.74 2.77 22.25
N ASP A 56 9.58 2.22 21.91
CA ASP A 56 9.28 0.79 21.91
C ASP A 56 10.09 0.02 20.86
N ALA A 57 10.26 0.58 19.66
CA ALA A 57 11.13 0.04 18.62
C ALA A 57 12.60 0.02 19.09
N ALA A 58 13.06 1.12 19.70
CA ALA A 58 14.40 1.21 20.27
C ALA A 58 14.64 0.17 21.38
N ASP A 59 13.69 0.02 22.31
CA ASP A 59 13.78 -0.96 23.40
C ASP A 59 13.75 -2.41 22.88
N SER A 60 13.01 -2.67 21.80
CA SER A 60 12.99 -3.98 21.13
C SER A 60 14.36 -4.33 20.51
N ILE A 61 14.97 -3.39 19.78
CA ILE A 61 16.32 -3.56 19.20
C ILE A 61 17.36 -3.74 20.32
N ARG A 62 17.34 -2.85 21.32
CA ARG A 62 18.18 -2.92 22.51
C ARG A 62 18.07 -4.28 23.21
N THR A 63 16.85 -4.78 23.41
CA THR A 63 16.62 -6.09 24.03
C THR A 63 17.21 -7.22 23.20
N ARG A 64 17.05 -7.20 21.87
CA ARG A 64 17.64 -8.21 20.98
C ARG A 64 19.16 -8.22 21.03
N ILE A 65 19.80 -7.05 21.12
CA ILE A 65 21.25 -6.89 21.26
C ILE A 65 21.72 -7.43 22.62
N LEU A 66 21.04 -7.06 23.72
CA LEU A 66 21.40 -7.53 25.07
C LEU A 66 21.26 -9.06 25.22
N GLN A 67 20.36 -9.69 24.46
CA GLN A 67 20.17 -11.14 24.44
C GLN A 67 21.10 -11.88 23.47
N SER A 68 21.89 -11.15 22.67
CA SER A 68 22.79 -11.76 21.69
C SER A 68 23.91 -12.54 22.37
N LYS A 69 24.19 -13.74 21.85
CA LYS A 69 25.40 -14.51 22.20
C LYS A 69 26.61 -14.12 21.36
N ILE A 70 26.36 -13.57 20.17
CA ILE A 70 27.38 -13.03 19.29
C ILE A 70 27.70 -11.61 19.77
N PRO A 71 28.97 -11.25 20.00
CA PRO A 71 29.35 -9.88 20.34
C PRO A 71 28.88 -8.89 19.28
N VAL A 72 28.40 -7.73 19.72
CA VAL A 72 27.82 -6.69 18.87
C VAL A 72 28.64 -5.42 18.96
N MET A 73 29.12 -4.93 17.82
CA MET A 73 29.74 -3.61 17.69
C MET A 73 28.81 -2.67 16.95
N VAL A 74 28.84 -1.39 17.28
CA VAL A 74 28.22 -0.33 16.48
C VAL A 74 29.27 0.64 15.98
N PHE A 75 29.17 1.03 14.72
CA PHE A 75 29.90 2.13 14.12
C PHE A 75 28.93 3.28 13.83
N ILE A 76 29.10 4.40 14.52
CA ILE A 76 28.30 5.61 14.38
C ILE A 76 28.96 6.51 13.33
N ASP A 77 28.33 6.61 12.16
CA ASP A 77 28.85 7.35 11.01
C ASP A 77 28.66 8.86 11.18
N ASN A 78 27.43 9.32 11.45
CA ASN A 78 27.18 10.74 11.70
C ASN A 78 26.38 10.94 12.98
N ASN A 79 25.29 10.20 13.19
CA ASN A 79 24.44 10.39 14.35
C ASN A 79 23.97 9.06 14.95
N ALA A 80 23.96 9.02 16.28
CA ALA A 80 23.21 8.08 17.10
C ALA A 80 22.44 8.89 18.15
N ALA A 81 21.49 9.71 17.67
CA ALA A 81 20.68 10.56 18.54
C ALA A 81 19.47 9.79 19.09
N SER A 82 19.01 10.20 20.27
CA SER A 82 17.82 9.66 20.93
C SER A 82 17.82 8.13 21.01
N ALA A 83 16.87 7.44 20.37
CA ALA A 83 16.82 5.99 20.29
C ALA A 83 18.14 5.35 19.81
N GLY A 84 18.88 6.01 18.91
CA GLY A 84 20.19 5.54 18.45
C GLY A 84 21.23 5.47 19.57
N ALA A 85 21.17 6.39 20.54
CA ALA A 85 22.06 6.38 21.71
C ALA A 85 21.78 5.16 22.59
N LEU A 86 20.50 4.85 22.85
CA LEU A 86 20.11 3.67 23.62
C LEU A 86 20.59 2.36 22.97
N ILE A 87 20.39 2.24 21.65
CA ILE A 87 20.85 1.07 20.87
C ILE A 87 22.38 0.97 20.92
N SER A 88 23.08 2.09 20.80
CA SER A 88 24.54 2.12 20.84
C SER A 88 25.09 1.70 22.21
N ILE A 89 24.51 2.22 23.30
CA ILE A 89 24.87 1.84 24.68
C ILE A 89 24.63 0.34 24.93
N ALA A 90 23.64 -0.27 24.26
CA ALA A 90 23.35 -1.69 24.35
C ALA A 90 24.36 -2.57 23.61
N CYS A 91 25.23 -2.03 22.74
CA CYS A 91 26.26 -2.80 22.04
C CYS A 91 27.44 -3.11 22.97
N ASP A 92 28.24 -4.13 22.65
CA ASP A 92 29.45 -4.45 23.40
C ASP A 92 30.54 -3.40 23.18
N ARG A 93 30.64 -2.87 21.95
CA ARG A 93 31.57 -1.77 21.62
C ARG A 93 30.92 -0.74 20.70
N ILE A 94 31.35 0.50 20.85
CA ILE A 94 30.93 1.69 20.14
C ILE A 94 32.16 2.30 19.49
N TYR A 95 32.09 2.49 18.18
CA TYR A 95 33.07 3.22 17.39
C TYR A 95 32.40 4.40 16.74
N MET A 96 33.09 5.53 16.68
CA MET A 96 32.53 6.79 16.21
C MET A 96 33.38 7.38 15.09
N ARG A 97 32.75 8.02 14.12
CA ARG A 97 33.49 8.80 13.12
C ARG A 97 33.81 10.20 13.61
N THR A 98 34.88 10.80 13.08
CA THR A 98 35.18 12.21 13.35
C THR A 98 34.00 13.10 12.95
N GLY A 99 33.52 13.93 13.88
CA GLY A 99 32.36 14.80 13.67
C GLY A 99 31.00 14.13 13.88
N SER A 100 30.97 12.85 14.31
CA SER A 100 29.73 12.18 14.69
C SER A 100 29.28 12.53 16.12
N ASN A 101 27.98 12.36 16.38
CA ASN A 101 27.35 12.67 17.65
C ASN A 101 26.54 11.50 18.23
N MET A 102 26.50 11.38 19.56
CA MET A 102 25.70 10.37 20.29
C MET A 102 25.09 10.96 21.57
N GLY A 103 23.79 10.77 21.79
CA GLY A 103 23.10 11.27 23.00
C GLY A 103 21.76 11.92 22.68
N ALA A 104 21.39 12.98 23.40
CA ALA A 104 20.10 13.68 23.25
C ALA A 104 18.89 12.73 23.26
N ALA A 105 18.74 11.99 24.36
CA ALA A 105 17.73 10.95 24.55
C ALA A 105 16.53 11.38 25.41
N THR A 106 16.30 12.68 25.57
CA THR A 106 15.06 13.20 26.13
C THR A 106 13.86 12.77 25.26
N VAL A 107 12.83 12.21 25.90
CA VAL A 107 11.66 11.74 25.16
C VAL A 107 10.79 12.95 24.76
N VAL A 108 10.36 12.99 23.51
CA VAL A 108 9.49 14.05 22.99
C VAL A 108 8.29 13.43 22.26
N ASP A 109 7.21 14.19 22.17
CA ASP A 109 6.06 13.82 21.33
C ASP A 109 6.32 14.16 19.85
N ALA A 110 5.33 13.87 19.00
CA ALA A 110 5.41 14.16 17.56
C ALA A 110 5.56 15.66 17.22
N THR A 111 5.31 16.56 18.18
CA THR A 111 5.50 18.01 18.02
C THR A 111 6.87 18.49 18.49
N GLY A 112 7.69 17.58 19.05
CA GLY A 112 8.99 17.91 19.65
C GLY A 112 8.89 18.45 21.07
N GLN A 113 7.70 18.39 21.71
CA GLN A 113 7.54 18.79 23.10
C GLN A 113 7.93 17.66 24.05
N VAL A 114 8.61 18.02 25.13
CA VAL A 114 9.02 17.06 26.17
C VAL A 114 7.77 16.43 26.80
N VAL A 115 7.70 15.11 26.76
CA VAL A 115 6.57 14.35 27.35
C VAL A 115 6.66 14.32 28.88
N PRO A 116 5.54 14.03 29.59
CA PRO A 116 5.50 14.01 31.05
C PRO A 116 6.58 13.13 31.69
N ASP A 117 6.96 13.47 32.93
CA ASP A 117 8.08 12.83 33.65
C ASP A 117 7.96 11.31 33.75
N LYS A 118 6.75 10.73 33.73
CA LYS A 118 6.57 9.27 33.68
C LYS A 118 7.39 8.62 32.55
N PHE A 119 7.38 9.21 31.36
CA PHE A 119 8.12 8.71 30.19
C PHE A 119 9.62 9.00 30.30
N GLN A 120 9.99 10.17 30.83
CA GLN A 120 11.40 10.51 31.07
C GLN A 120 12.03 9.59 32.11
N SER A 121 11.32 9.32 33.20
CA SER A 121 11.73 8.41 34.27
C SER A 121 11.95 6.99 33.77
N TYR A 122 11.05 6.51 32.91
CA TYR A 122 11.23 5.24 32.23
C TYR A 122 12.47 5.24 31.34
N MET A 123 12.68 6.28 30.53
CA MET A 123 13.84 6.39 29.63
C MET A 123 15.15 6.50 30.42
N ARG A 124 15.23 7.31 31.49
CA ARG A 124 16.38 7.39 32.40
C ARG A 124 16.72 6.02 32.97
N SER A 125 15.72 5.29 33.49
CA SER A 125 15.92 3.94 34.03
C SER A 125 16.40 2.95 32.96
N THR A 126 15.88 3.09 31.74
CA THR A 126 16.25 2.25 30.60
C THR A 126 17.70 2.51 30.16
N MET A 127 18.10 3.77 30.00
CA MET A 127 19.47 4.17 29.68
C MET A 127 20.45 3.72 30.77
N ARG A 128 20.13 3.98 32.05
CA ARG A 128 20.92 3.56 33.21
C ARG A 128 21.15 2.04 33.23
N SER A 129 20.06 1.26 33.20
CA SER A 129 20.16 -0.20 33.27
C SER A 129 20.89 -0.81 32.08
N THR A 130 20.81 -0.17 30.91
CA THR A 130 21.57 -0.59 29.72
C THR A 130 23.06 -0.34 29.88
N ALA A 131 23.42 0.83 30.40
CA ALA A 131 24.82 1.17 30.70
C ALA A 131 25.39 0.20 31.75
N GLU A 132 24.67 -0.07 32.84
CA GLU A 132 25.04 -1.06 33.86
C GLU A 132 25.28 -2.44 33.26
N ALA A 133 24.38 -2.91 32.38
CA ALA A 133 24.48 -4.22 31.74
C ALA A 133 25.70 -4.36 30.82
N LYS A 134 26.23 -3.25 30.30
CA LYS A 134 27.43 -3.22 29.45
C LYS A 134 28.67 -2.65 30.14
N GLY A 135 28.60 -2.37 31.44
CA GLY A 135 29.73 -1.85 32.21
C GLY A 135 30.13 -0.42 31.86
N ARG A 136 29.18 0.40 31.39
CA ARG A 136 29.34 1.85 31.14
C ARG A 136 28.81 2.65 32.31
N ASP A 137 29.28 3.90 32.48
CA ASP A 137 28.88 4.75 33.60
C ASP A 137 27.38 5.10 33.56
N PRO A 138 26.56 4.60 34.51
CA PRO A 138 25.12 4.86 34.52
C PRO A 138 24.72 6.34 34.63
N GLU A 139 25.57 7.20 35.19
CA GLU A 139 25.27 8.63 35.35
C GLU A 139 25.38 9.36 34.01
N ILE A 140 26.41 9.05 33.22
CA ILE A 140 26.57 9.60 31.86
C ILE A 140 25.38 9.21 30.97
N ALA A 141 24.92 7.97 31.04
CA ALA A 141 23.75 7.52 30.29
C ALA A 141 22.46 8.27 30.70
N GLN A 142 22.29 8.57 32.00
CA GLN A 142 21.14 9.35 32.48
C GLN A 142 21.21 10.81 32.03
N ALA A 143 22.40 11.41 32.00
CA ALA A 143 22.60 12.79 31.57
C ALA A 143 22.25 13.01 30.08
N MET A 144 22.21 11.95 29.26
CA MET A 144 21.70 12.03 27.89
C MET A 144 20.18 12.28 27.83
N VAL A 145 19.44 11.94 28.89
CA VAL A 145 17.97 12.04 28.95
C VAL A 145 17.53 13.28 29.72
N ASP A 146 18.20 13.56 30.84
CA ASP A 146 17.72 14.49 31.86
C ASP A 146 18.69 15.66 32.08
N PRO A 147 18.26 16.90 31.81
CA PRO A 147 19.10 18.08 31.93
C PRO A 147 19.43 18.48 33.38
N SER A 148 18.83 17.82 34.39
CA SER A 148 19.15 18.06 35.80
C SER A 148 20.42 17.35 36.27
N PHE A 149 20.96 16.42 35.49
CA PHE A 149 22.22 15.75 35.80
C PHE A 149 23.40 16.60 35.34
N GLU A 150 24.19 17.07 36.30
CA GLU A 150 25.44 17.76 36.05
C GLU A 150 26.62 16.79 36.21
N ILE A 151 27.49 16.73 35.21
CA ILE A 151 28.73 15.98 35.27
C ILE A 151 29.87 16.98 35.07
N PRO A 152 30.63 17.32 36.13
CA PRO A 152 31.67 18.33 36.06
C PRO A 152 32.65 18.07 34.91
N GLY A 153 32.78 19.05 34.00
CA GLY A 153 33.65 18.95 32.83
C GLY A 153 33.06 18.21 31.62
N LEU A 154 31.79 17.80 31.67
CA LEU A 154 31.09 17.16 30.55
C LEU A 154 29.70 17.76 30.28
N VAL A 155 28.85 17.86 31.30
CA VAL A 155 27.47 18.33 31.15
C VAL A 155 27.25 19.56 32.02
N GLU A 156 26.90 20.67 31.38
CA GLU A 156 26.49 21.89 32.08
C GLU A 156 25.07 21.75 32.62
N GLU A 157 24.78 22.39 33.76
CA GLU A 157 23.45 22.41 34.36
C GLU A 157 22.38 22.90 33.35
N GLY A 158 21.28 22.14 33.24
CA GLY A 158 20.15 22.47 32.37
C GLY A 158 20.31 22.03 30.92
N LYS A 159 21.38 21.31 30.55
CA LYS A 159 21.58 20.74 29.21
C LYS A 159 21.60 19.22 29.24
N VAL A 160 21.08 18.62 28.17
CA VAL A 160 21.21 17.18 27.93
C VAL A 160 22.52 16.86 27.24
N LEU A 161 23.15 15.76 27.62
CA LEU A 161 24.40 15.33 27.04
C LEU A 161 24.22 14.86 25.60
N THR A 162 25.02 15.43 24.70
CA THR A 162 25.30 14.89 23.38
C THR A 162 26.81 14.86 23.20
N PHE A 163 27.39 13.67 23.14
CA PHE A 163 28.80 13.49 22.90
C PHE A 163 29.15 13.79 21.46
N THR A 164 30.26 14.50 21.25
CA THR A 164 31.11 14.34 20.07
C THR A 164 31.95 13.06 20.19
N ALA A 165 32.49 12.57 19.07
CA ALA A 165 33.38 11.39 19.08
C ALA A 165 34.57 11.50 20.06
N SER A 166 35.19 12.68 20.16
CA SER A 166 36.33 12.92 21.06
C SER A 166 35.93 12.88 22.53
N GLU A 167 34.78 13.46 22.89
CA GLU A 167 34.28 13.43 24.26
C GLU A 167 33.85 12.01 24.65
N ALA A 168 33.17 11.29 23.76
CA ALA A 168 32.83 9.89 24.00
C ALA A 168 34.08 9.04 24.27
N MET A 169 35.16 9.27 23.52
CA MET A 169 36.43 8.56 23.73
C MET A 169 37.08 8.92 25.06
N GLN A 170 37.11 10.21 25.40
CA GLN A 170 37.67 10.70 26.67
C GLN A 170 36.93 10.14 27.89
N TRP A 171 35.61 10.02 27.80
CA TRP A 171 34.75 9.57 28.89
C TRP A 171 34.41 8.07 28.86
N GLY A 172 35.11 7.28 28.03
CA GLY A 172 34.96 5.82 27.99
C GLY A 172 33.63 5.33 27.42
N TYR A 173 32.97 6.14 26.60
CA TYR A 173 31.72 5.84 25.90
C TYR A 173 31.91 5.42 24.44
N CYS A 174 33.15 5.41 23.93
CA CYS A 174 33.51 4.70 22.72
C CYS A 174 34.92 4.11 22.84
N GLU A 175 35.17 2.99 22.16
CA GLU A 175 36.46 2.30 22.15
C GLU A 175 37.42 2.83 21.07
N GLY A 176 36.93 3.65 20.13
CA GLY A 176 37.76 4.16 19.07
C GLY A 176 37.06 5.12 18.12
N ILE A 177 37.88 5.94 17.46
CA ILE A 177 37.45 6.85 16.39
C ILE A 177 37.96 6.32 15.05
N SER A 178 37.09 6.23 14.05
CA SER A 178 37.44 5.73 12.72
C SER A 178 36.58 6.31 11.60
N GLU A 179 37.12 6.45 10.39
CA GLU A 179 36.40 7.03 9.26
C GLU A 179 35.55 6.02 8.47
N ASP A 180 35.86 4.73 8.58
CA ASP A 180 35.15 3.68 7.87
C ASP A 180 35.21 2.34 8.62
N ILE A 181 34.49 1.34 8.11
CA ILE A 181 34.40 0.01 8.73
C ILE A 181 35.76 -0.70 8.78
N GLY A 182 36.61 -0.50 7.77
CA GLY A 182 37.95 -1.10 7.76
C GLY A 182 38.79 -0.58 8.92
N GLY A 183 38.78 0.73 9.14
CA GLY A 183 39.44 1.34 10.27
C GLY A 183 38.80 0.95 11.62
N VAL A 184 37.49 0.70 11.69
CA VAL A 184 36.85 0.15 12.90
C VAL A 184 37.44 -1.23 13.24
N MET A 185 37.62 -2.10 12.24
CA MET A 185 38.25 -3.41 12.45
C MET A 185 39.70 -3.27 12.92
N GLU A 186 40.46 -2.35 12.33
CA GLU A 186 41.85 -2.07 12.75
C GLU A 186 41.93 -1.61 14.21
N VAL A 187 41.12 -0.62 14.61
CA VAL A 187 41.08 -0.12 15.99
C VAL A 187 40.54 -1.18 16.96
N ALA A 188 39.67 -2.07 16.49
CA ALA A 188 39.21 -3.22 17.26
C ALA A 188 40.29 -4.33 17.43
N GLY A 189 41.40 -4.27 16.68
CA GLY A 189 42.43 -5.30 16.65
C GLY A 189 42.04 -6.54 15.84
N ILE A 190 41.15 -6.40 14.87
CA ILE A 190 40.64 -7.47 14.00
C ILE A 190 41.31 -7.33 12.63
N GLU A 191 42.34 -8.14 12.38
CA GLU A 191 43.14 -8.07 11.15
C GLU A 191 42.64 -9.00 10.04
N HIS A 192 42.17 -10.19 10.41
CA HIS A 192 41.69 -11.21 9.49
C HIS A 192 40.20 -11.42 9.65
N TYR A 193 39.42 -10.76 8.79
CA TYR A 193 37.98 -10.83 8.83
C TYR A 193 37.37 -10.96 7.43
N GLU A 194 36.15 -11.49 7.41
CA GLU A 194 35.27 -11.50 6.24
C GLU A 194 34.00 -10.75 6.63
N ILE A 195 33.67 -9.68 5.90
CA ILE A 195 32.41 -8.97 6.08
C ILE A 195 31.34 -9.67 5.25
N ILE A 196 30.36 -10.23 5.94
CA ILE A 196 29.12 -10.70 5.35
C ILE A 196 28.12 -9.56 5.51
N GLU A 197 27.90 -8.80 4.44
CA GLU A 197 26.83 -7.80 4.47
C GLU A 197 25.46 -8.48 4.43
N GLN A 198 24.50 -7.94 5.17
CA GLN A 198 23.10 -8.30 5.04
C GLN A 198 22.67 -8.06 3.59
N GLY A 199 22.65 -9.13 2.80
CA GLY A 199 22.29 -9.09 1.41
C GLY A 199 20.78 -9.08 1.29
N PHE A 200 20.22 -8.09 0.59
CA PHE A 200 18.85 -8.21 0.13
C PHE A 200 18.76 -9.38 -0.84
N THR A 201 18.07 -10.43 -0.40
CA THR A 201 17.64 -11.55 -1.24
C THR A 201 16.91 -11.02 -2.49
N TRP A 202 16.86 -11.80 -3.56
CA TRP A 202 16.13 -11.38 -4.78
C TRP A 202 14.67 -11.05 -4.48
N ILE A 203 14.08 -11.70 -3.46
CA ILE A 203 12.72 -11.43 -3.00
C ILE A 203 12.62 -10.08 -2.29
N GLU A 204 13.61 -9.69 -1.48
CA GLU A 204 13.64 -8.36 -0.86
C GLU A 204 13.87 -7.24 -1.88
N LYS A 205 14.70 -7.47 -2.89
CA LYS A 205 14.85 -6.52 -4.01
C LYS A 205 13.54 -6.34 -4.75
N LEU A 206 12.78 -7.42 -4.95
CA LEU A 206 11.44 -7.37 -5.54
C LEU A 206 10.45 -6.64 -4.63
N ILE A 207 10.46 -6.92 -3.32
CA ILE A 207 9.63 -6.22 -2.32
C ILE A 207 9.95 -4.72 -2.33
N GLY A 208 11.22 -4.34 -2.26
CA GLY A 208 11.66 -2.95 -2.34
C GLY A 208 11.26 -2.27 -3.66
N LEU A 209 11.32 -3.00 -4.78
CA LEU A 209 10.82 -2.51 -6.07
C LEU A 209 9.30 -2.25 -6.02
N LEU A 210 8.52 -3.17 -5.46
CA LEU A 210 7.06 -3.05 -5.35
C LEU A 210 6.64 -1.91 -4.42
N ILE A 211 7.39 -1.67 -3.35
CA ILE A 211 7.14 -0.59 -2.39
C ILE A 211 7.51 0.78 -2.95
N SER A 212 8.44 0.85 -3.91
CA SER A 212 8.92 2.11 -4.47
C SER A 212 7.75 3.03 -4.92
N PRO A 213 7.82 4.35 -4.68
CA PRO A 213 6.69 5.27 -4.93
C PRO A 213 6.11 5.19 -6.35
N VAL A 214 6.98 4.97 -7.34
CA VAL A 214 6.58 4.85 -8.75
C VAL A 214 5.80 3.55 -8.99
N VAL A 215 6.31 2.41 -8.52
CA VAL A 215 5.66 1.11 -8.74
C VAL A 215 4.38 1.00 -7.91
N SER A 216 4.41 1.43 -6.65
CA SER A 216 3.21 1.57 -5.80
C SER A 216 2.15 2.42 -6.48
N GLY A 217 2.52 3.57 -7.04
CA GLY A 217 1.62 4.43 -7.80
C GLY A 217 1.02 3.73 -9.04
N LEU A 218 1.83 2.98 -9.79
CA LEU A 218 1.35 2.18 -10.93
C LEU A 218 0.41 1.06 -10.51
N LEU A 219 0.69 0.36 -9.40
CA LEU A 219 -0.19 -0.68 -8.85
C LEU A 219 -1.52 -0.08 -8.42
N ILE A 220 -1.53 1.05 -7.70
CA ILE A 220 -2.75 1.80 -7.36
C ILE A 220 -3.53 2.19 -8.62
N MET A 221 -2.82 2.64 -9.66
CA MET A 221 -3.43 3.00 -10.94
C MET A 221 -4.13 1.80 -11.60
N LEU A 222 -3.55 0.59 -11.50
CA LEU A 222 -4.15 -0.66 -11.96
C LEU A 222 -5.33 -1.11 -11.10
N ILE A 223 -5.25 -0.97 -9.78
CA ILE A 223 -6.35 -1.27 -8.85
C ILE A 223 -7.57 -0.43 -9.19
N ILE A 224 -7.41 0.89 -9.19
CA ILE A 224 -8.49 1.85 -9.46
C ILE A 224 -9.02 1.69 -10.89
N GLY A 225 -8.10 1.55 -11.85
CA GLY A 225 -8.44 1.45 -13.27
C GLY A 225 -9.18 0.15 -13.59
N GLY A 226 -8.74 -0.98 -13.02
CA GLY A 226 -9.40 -2.27 -13.20
C GLY A 226 -10.81 -2.29 -12.59
N ILE A 227 -10.99 -1.72 -11.40
CA ILE A 227 -12.33 -1.53 -10.80
C ILE A 227 -13.20 -0.66 -11.71
N TYR A 228 -12.68 0.48 -12.17
CA TYR A 228 -13.41 1.40 -13.05
C TYR A 228 -13.81 0.76 -14.39
N PHE A 229 -12.92 0.00 -15.02
CA PHE A 229 -13.20 -0.67 -16.30
C PHE A 229 -14.23 -1.79 -16.17
N GLU A 230 -14.22 -2.56 -15.08
CA GLU A 230 -15.26 -3.57 -14.83
C GLU A 230 -16.64 -2.91 -14.72
N LEU A 231 -16.73 -1.73 -14.07
CA LEU A 231 -17.98 -0.99 -13.96
C LEU A 231 -18.51 -0.48 -15.31
N GLN A 232 -17.64 -0.11 -16.25
CA GLN A 232 -18.05 0.29 -17.60
C GLN A 232 -18.47 -0.90 -18.47
N THR A 233 -17.86 -2.06 -18.24
CA THR A 233 -18.10 -3.28 -19.01
C THR A 233 -18.36 -4.48 -18.10
N PRO A 234 -19.54 -4.52 -17.45
CA PRO A 234 -19.86 -5.60 -16.54
C PRO A 234 -19.79 -6.96 -17.24
N GLY A 235 -19.07 -7.92 -16.64
CA GLY A 235 -19.11 -9.33 -17.05
C GLY A 235 -17.92 -9.81 -17.88
N ILE A 236 -16.90 -8.98 -18.11
CA ILE A 236 -15.63 -9.43 -18.72
C ILE A 236 -14.76 -10.12 -17.67
N GLY A 237 -14.78 -9.68 -16.41
CA GLY A 237 -14.08 -10.29 -15.28
C GLY A 237 -12.54 -10.13 -15.29
N PHE A 238 -11.94 -9.86 -16.45
CA PHE A 238 -10.49 -9.60 -16.55
C PHE A 238 -10.05 -8.32 -15.82
N PRO A 239 -10.74 -7.16 -15.95
CA PRO A 239 -10.38 -5.95 -15.22
C PRO A 239 -10.39 -6.12 -13.69
N ILE A 240 -11.39 -6.81 -13.14
CA ILE A 240 -11.45 -7.06 -11.69
C ILE A 240 -10.34 -8.02 -11.23
N LEU A 241 -10.00 -9.03 -12.03
CA LEU A 241 -8.86 -9.92 -11.73
C LEU A 241 -7.54 -9.14 -11.72
N ALA A 242 -7.34 -8.25 -12.70
CA ALA A 242 -6.15 -7.40 -12.75
C ALA A 242 -6.06 -6.47 -11.52
N ALA A 243 -7.19 -5.87 -11.11
CA ALA A 243 -7.24 -5.05 -9.90
C ALA A 243 -6.94 -5.86 -8.63
N ALA A 244 -7.47 -7.08 -8.51
CA ALA A 244 -7.21 -7.96 -7.37
C ALA A 244 -5.75 -8.38 -7.27
N VAL A 245 -5.13 -8.75 -8.40
CA VAL A 245 -3.69 -9.08 -8.45
C VAL A 245 -2.84 -7.85 -8.12
N ALA A 246 -3.19 -6.68 -8.65
CA ALA A 246 -2.49 -5.44 -8.33
C ALA A 246 -2.63 -5.07 -6.83
N ALA A 247 -3.81 -5.26 -6.24
CA ALA A 247 -4.02 -5.06 -4.81
C ALA A 247 -3.18 -6.02 -3.97
N LEU A 248 -3.10 -7.30 -4.35
CA LEU A 248 -2.25 -8.26 -3.66
C LEU A 248 -0.77 -7.88 -3.75
N LEU A 249 -0.28 -7.51 -4.94
CA LEU A 249 1.09 -7.07 -5.15
C LEU A 249 1.41 -5.74 -4.46
N TYR A 250 0.39 -4.93 -4.16
CA TYR A 250 0.52 -3.68 -3.44
C TYR A 250 0.58 -3.89 -1.92
N PHE A 251 -0.43 -4.56 -1.35
CA PHE A 251 -0.54 -4.72 0.11
C PHE A 251 0.42 -5.77 0.67
N ALA A 252 0.72 -6.87 -0.04
CA ALA A 252 1.52 -7.95 0.52
C ALA A 252 2.96 -7.53 0.88
N PRO A 253 3.71 -6.81 0.02
CA PRO A 253 5.05 -6.31 0.38
C PRO A 253 5.00 -5.34 1.57
N LEU A 254 4.03 -4.42 1.58
CA LEU A 254 3.87 -3.43 2.66
C LEU A 254 3.55 -4.09 4.01
N TYR A 255 2.75 -5.17 3.98
CA TYR A 255 2.42 -5.94 5.16
C TYR A 255 3.61 -6.77 5.67
N ILE A 256 4.40 -7.37 4.77
CA ILE A 256 5.61 -8.14 5.12
C ILE A 256 6.69 -7.25 5.72
N GLU A 257 6.90 -6.05 5.19
CA GLU A 257 7.87 -5.06 5.71
C GLU A 257 7.37 -4.34 6.98
N GLY A 258 6.15 -4.63 7.43
CA GLY A 258 5.56 -4.01 8.61
C GLY A 258 5.21 -2.53 8.45
N LEU A 259 5.07 -2.05 7.20
CA LEU A 259 4.57 -0.71 6.88
C LEU A 259 3.03 -0.64 6.95
N ALA A 260 2.35 -1.74 6.63
CA ALA A 260 0.89 -1.83 6.68
C ALA A 260 0.44 -2.85 7.73
N SER A 261 -0.61 -2.50 8.47
CA SER A 261 -1.30 -3.38 9.41
C SER A 261 -2.58 -3.98 8.78
N HIS A 262 -3.37 -4.70 9.57
CA HIS A 262 -4.62 -5.33 9.10
C HIS A 262 -5.74 -4.32 8.82
N TRP A 263 -5.71 -3.14 9.45
CA TRP A 263 -6.82 -2.21 9.43
C TRP A 263 -6.89 -1.41 8.12
N GLU A 264 -5.74 -1.13 7.50
CA GLU A 264 -5.62 -0.45 6.21
C GLU A 264 -6.19 -1.30 5.08
N ILE A 265 -5.84 -2.60 5.11
CA ILE A 265 -6.38 -3.60 4.20
C ILE A 265 -7.90 -3.73 4.41
N ALA A 266 -8.35 -3.78 5.66
CA ALA A 266 -9.77 -3.82 5.99
C ALA A 266 -10.51 -2.57 5.50
N PHE A 267 -9.93 -1.38 5.69
CA PHE A 267 -10.48 -0.12 5.20
C PHE A 267 -10.61 -0.13 3.68
N PHE A 268 -9.57 -0.56 2.96
CA PHE A 268 -9.64 -0.70 1.51
C PHE A 268 -10.76 -1.64 1.06
N ILE A 269 -10.85 -2.85 1.64
CA ILE A 269 -11.88 -3.84 1.28
C ILE A 269 -13.28 -3.34 1.60
N ILE A 270 -13.50 -2.80 2.80
CA ILE A 270 -14.79 -2.22 3.20
C ILE A 270 -15.14 -1.06 2.28
N GLY A 271 -14.17 -0.21 1.94
CA GLY A 271 -14.35 0.90 1.01
C GLY A 271 -14.84 0.44 -0.36
N VAL A 272 -14.22 -0.60 -0.94
CA VAL A 272 -14.65 -1.20 -2.21
C VAL A 272 -16.06 -1.78 -2.10
N ILE A 273 -16.38 -2.47 -1.00
CA ILE A 273 -17.72 -3.02 -0.76
C ILE A 273 -18.77 -1.91 -0.67
N LEU A 274 -18.49 -0.82 0.06
CA LEU A 274 -19.39 0.32 0.18
C LEU A 274 -19.66 0.99 -1.16
N ILE A 275 -18.63 1.12 -2.01
CA ILE A 275 -18.79 1.61 -3.38
C ILE A 275 -19.68 0.66 -4.19
N ALA A 276 -19.48 -0.65 -4.09
CA ALA A 276 -20.32 -1.63 -4.79
C ALA A 276 -21.78 -1.57 -4.31
N VAL A 277 -22.02 -1.46 -3.00
CA VAL A 277 -23.37 -1.33 -2.43
C VAL A 277 -24.04 -0.05 -2.92
N GLU A 278 -23.34 1.08 -2.95
CA GLU A 278 -23.87 2.32 -3.51
C GLU A 278 -24.31 2.11 -4.97
N ILE A 279 -23.45 1.53 -5.80
CA ILE A 279 -23.73 1.35 -7.23
C ILE A 279 -24.89 0.39 -7.50
N PHE A 280 -25.00 -0.71 -6.76
CA PHE A 280 -25.94 -1.79 -7.06
C PHE A 280 -27.22 -1.78 -6.24
N ALA A 281 -27.21 -1.21 -5.02
CA ALA A 281 -28.32 -1.31 -4.09
C ALA A 281 -28.98 0.04 -3.74
N ILE A 282 -28.27 1.16 -3.90
CA ILE A 282 -28.75 2.48 -3.46
C ILE A 282 -29.00 3.36 -4.69
N PRO A 283 -30.24 3.80 -4.95
CA PRO A 283 -30.53 4.75 -6.01
C PRO A 283 -29.96 6.14 -5.66
N GLY A 284 -28.95 6.60 -6.40
CA GLY A 284 -28.36 7.94 -6.26
C GLY A 284 -26.85 7.89 -6.03
N PHE A 285 -26.28 9.03 -5.61
CA PHE A 285 -24.96 9.09 -5.00
C PHE A 285 -25.09 9.69 -3.60
N GLY A 286 -24.93 8.86 -2.58
CA GLY A 286 -25.16 9.19 -1.18
C GLY A 286 -23.91 9.06 -0.32
N VAL A 287 -24.16 9.02 0.99
CA VAL A 287 -23.12 8.94 2.02
C VAL A 287 -22.31 7.64 1.92
N THR A 288 -22.92 6.53 1.50
CA THR A 288 -22.26 5.22 1.39
C THR A 288 -21.14 5.26 0.35
N GLY A 289 -21.41 5.81 -0.84
CA GLY A 289 -20.39 6.00 -1.88
C GLY A 289 -19.25 6.91 -1.44
N ALA A 290 -19.56 8.04 -0.80
CA ALA A 290 -18.55 8.97 -0.30
C ALA A 290 -17.64 8.34 0.79
N LEU A 291 -18.23 7.63 1.75
CA LEU A 291 -17.48 6.89 2.76
C LEU A 291 -16.62 5.78 2.14
N GLY A 292 -17.15 5.09 1.13
CA GLY A 292 -16.43 4.07 0.41
C GLY A 292 -15.16 4.61 -0.26
N ILE A 293 -15.27 5.77 -0.94
CA ILE A 293 -14.11 6.46 -1.54
C ILE A 293 -13.10 6.85 -0.46
N ILE A 294 -13.54 7.46 0.64
CA ILE A 294 -12.66 7.85 1.74
C ILE A 294 -11.90 6.64 2.27
N PHE A 295 -12.58 5.52 2.52
CA PHE A 295 -11.97 4.30 3.03
C PHE A 295 -10.97 3.68 2.06
N VAL A 296 -11.25 3.68 0.75
CA VAL A 296 -10.28 3.25 -0.28
C VAL A 296 -9.05 4.15 -0.27
N LEU A 297 -9.23 5.47 -0.28
CA LEU A 297 -8.12 6.42 -0.31
C LEU A 297 -7.27 6.33 0.97
N THR A 298 -7.89 6.24 2.13
CA THR A 298 -7.20 6.09 3.41
C THR A 298 -6.47 4.75 3.49
N GLY A 299 -7.11 3.64 3.11
CA GLY A 299 -6.49 2.31 3.14
C GLY A 299 -5.26 2.22 2.23
N LEU A 300 -5.33 2.78 1.03
CA LEU A 300 -4.17 2.86 0.14
C LEU A 300 -3.11 3.81 0.71
N ALA A 301 -3.45 5.07 1.02
CA ALA A 301 -2.44 6.04 1.44
C ALA A 301 -1.70 5.61 2.73
N MET A 302 -2.45 5.19 3.76
CA MET A 302 -1.86 4.85 5.05
C MET A 302 -1.04 3.56 5.04
N SER A 303 -1.26 2.66 4.07
CA SER A 303 -0.42 1.46 3.93
C SER A 303 1.03 1.76 3.54
N MET A 304 1.30 2.95 3.00
CA MET A 304 2.66 3.41 2.66
C MET A 304 3.31 4.21 3.79
N VAL A 305 2.61 4.36 4.92
CA VAL A 305 3.05 5.18 6.05
C VAL A 305 3.31 4.25 7.23
N ALA A 306 4.53 4.30 7.76
CA ALA A 306 4.90 3.51 8.93
C ALA A 306 3.93 3.78 10.09
N ASN A 307 3.37 2.72 10.67
CA ASN A 307 2.44 2.81 11.80
C ASN A 307 2.55 1.58 12.71
N ASP A 308 2.08 1.71 13.95
CA ASP A 308 1.73 0.57 14.80
C ASP A 308 0.22 0.55 15.06
N GLY A 309 -0.50 -0.07 14.14
CA GLY A 309 -1.95 -0.03 14.14
C GLY A 309 -2.45 1.41 13.94
N TRP A 310 -3.10 1.96 14.95
CA TRP A 310 -3.67 3.32 14.88
C TRP A 310 -2.70 4.41 15.34
N ASP A 311 -1.49 4.03 15.77
CA ASP A 311 -0.48 4.96 16.23
C ASP A 311 0.46 5.37 15.08
N PHE A 312 0.51 6.68 14.83
CA PHE A 312 1.38 7.34 13.84
C PHE A 312 2.38 8.28 14.52
N THR A 313 2.63 8.08 15.81
CA THR A 313 3.58 8.89 16.56
C THR A 313 4.97 8.79 15.95
N GLY A 314 5.60 9.95 15.73
CA GLY A 314 6.93 10.03 15.12
C GLY A 314 6.94 10.05 13.59
N VAL A 315 5.78 9.87 12.93
CA VAL A 315 5.70 9.97 11.47
C VAL A 315 5.73 11.45 11.03
N PRO A 316 6.69 11.86 10.20
CA PRO A 316 6.73 13.21 9.65
C PRO A 316 5.50 13.51 8.79
N ALA A 317 4.87 14.67 8.98
CA ALA A 317 3.69 15.08 8.20
C ALA A 317 3.92 15.07 6.67
N ARG A 318 5.17 15.27 6.24
CA ARG A 318 5.58 15.16 4.82
C ARG A 318 5.33 13.77 4.25
N GLU A 319 5.51 12.70 5.02
CA GLU A 319 5.39 11.32 4.56
C GLU A 319 3.92 10.96 4.35
N VAL A 320 3.06 11.36 5.28
CA VAL A 320 1.61 11.28 5.13
C VAL A 320 1.17 12.07 3.89
N LEU A 321 1.65 13.30 3.71
CA LEU A 321 1.31 14.14 2.56
C LEU A 321 1.75 13.52 1.23
N LEU A 322 2.96 12.95 1.17
CA LEU A 322 3.47 12.24 0.00
C LEU A 322 2.60 11.02 -0.32
N ALA A 323 2.24 10.22 0.68
CA ALA A 323 1.41 9.04 0.50
C ALA A 323 0.04 9.38 -0.11
N PHE A 324 -0.65 10.39 0.44
CA PHE A 324 -1.91 10.87 -0.12
C PHE A 324 -1.73 11.45 -1.53
N SER A 325 -0.64 12.18 -1.77
CA SER A 325 -0.34 12.75 -3.09
C SER A 325 -0.15 11.65 -4.16
N ILE A 326 0.57 10.56 -3.83
CA ILE A 326 0.76 9.41 -4.73
C ILE A 326 -0.59 8.79 -5.08
N VAL A 327 -1.45 8.52 -4.10
CA VAL A 327 -2.78 7.93 -4.33
C VAL A 327 -3.64 8.84 -5.18
N ILE A 328 -3.68 10.14 -4.90
CA ILE A 328 -4.48 11.12 -5.65
C ILE A 328 -3.99 11.23 -7.09
N ILE A 329 -2.67 11.35 -7.30
CA ILE A 329 -2.08 11.40 -8.65
C ILE A 329 -2.38 10.11 -9.41
N ALA A 330 -2.21 8.95 -8.77
CA ALA A 330 -2.53 7.64 -9.37
C ALA A 330 -4.01 7.52 -9.71
N LEU A 331 -4.92 7.98 -8.86
CA LEU A 331 -6.37 8.05 -9.13
C LEU A 331 -6.66 8.90 -10.36
N PHE A 332 -6.16 10.14 -10.42
CA PHE A 332 -6.38 11.04 -11.56
C PHE A 332 -5.82 10.46 -12.86
N LEU A 333 -4.59 9.95 -12.83
CA LEU A 333 -3.97 9.31 -13.99
C LEU A 333 -4.74 8.07 -14.42
N SER A 334 -5.16 7.23 -13.47
CA SER A 334 -5.95 6.02 -13.74
C SER A 334 -7.26 6.34 -14.44
N LEU A 335 -8.03 7.30 -13.92
CA LEU A 335 -9.32 7.69 -14.49
C LEU A 335 -9.14 8.35 -15.87
N THR A 336 -8.15 9.23 -16.03
CA THR A 336 -7.84 9.88 -17.31
C THR A 336 -7.45 8.86 -18.37
N LEU A 337 -6.56 7.93 -18.00
CA LEU A 337 -6.09 6.87 -18.86
C LEU A 337 -7.23 5.91 -19.21
N SER A 338 -8.06 5.54 -18.23
CA SER A 338 -9.21 4.67 -18.44
C SER A 338 -10.25 5.28 -19.36
N PHE A 339 -10.51 6.59 -19.25
CA PHE A 339 -11.39 7.29 -20.18
C PHE A 339 -10.84 7.32 -21.62
N PHE A 340 -9.54 7.56 -21.77
CA PHE A 340 -8.88 7.58 -23.09
C PHE A 340 -8.82 6.18 -23.72
N LEU A 341 -8.44 5.16 -22.96
CA LEU A 341 -8.40 3.77 -23.42
C LEU A 341 -9.79 3.20 -23.62
N GLY A 342 -10.77 3.51 -22.78
CA GLY A 342 -12.15 3.08 -22.96
C GLY A 342 -12.70 3.55 -24.31
N LYS A 343 -12.47 4.82 -24.67
CA LYS A 343 -12.78 5.31 -26.01
C LYS A 343 -12.05 4.53 -27.10
N LYS A 344 -10.78 4.17 -26.94
CA LYS A 344 -9.99 3.53 -28.01
C LYS A 344 -10.18 2.02 -28.14
N LEU A 345 -10.43 1.32 -27.02
CA LEU A 345 -10.64 -0.13 -26.95
C LEU A 345 -12.09 -0.51 -27.30
N PHE A 346 -13.07 0.30 -26.87
CA PHE A 346 -14.50 0.04 -27.14
C PHE A 346 -15.04 0.81 -28.35
N THR A 347 -14.27 1.73 -28.96
CA THR A 347 -14.53 2.10 -30.35
C THR A 347 -14.11 0.90 -31.21
N PRO A 348 -14.98 0.33 -32.06
CA PRO A 348 -14.66 -0.83 -32.88
C PRO A 348 -13.56 -0.50 -33.89
N GLY A 349 -12.31 -0.63 -33.46
CA GLY A 349 -11.12 -0.65 -34.29
C GLY A 349 -10.81 -2.07 -34.73
N LYS A 350 -10.23 -2.21 -35.92
CA LYS A 350 -9.91 -3.48 -36.64
C LYS A 350 -9.15 -4.58 -35.86
N ARG A 351 -8.76 -4.39 -34.59
CA ARG A 351 -7.92 -5.33 -33.83
C ARG A 351 -8.65 -6.29 -32.87
N PHE A 352 -9.91 -6.06 -32.52
CA PHE A 352 -10.68 -6.91 -31.59
C PHE A 352 -11.96 -7.53 -32.19
N GLN A 353 -12.09 -7.56 -33.52
CA GLN A 353 -13.27 -8.11 -34.23
C GLN A 353 -13.60 -9.58 -33.91
N GLY A 354 -12.65 -10.35 -33.35
CA GLY A 354 -12.88 -11.76 -32.98
C GLY A 354 -13.50 -11.99 -31.59
N PHE A 355 -13.54 -10.96 -30.72
CA PHE A 355 -14.05 -11.07 -29.35
C PHE A 355 -15.37 -10.32 -29.12
N ALA A 356 -15.72 -9.40 -30.01
CA ALA A 356 -17.02 -8.76 -30.03
C ALA A 356 -17.95 -9.54 -30.96
N LEU A 357 -19.14 -9.92 -30.47
CA LEU A 357 -20.20 -10.46 -31.32
C LEU A 357 -20.66 -9.35 -32.27
N ASN A 358 -20.07 -9.31 -33.47
CA ASN A 358 -20.44 -8.38 -34.54
C ASN A 358 -21.72 -8.81 -35.27
N THR A 359 -22.68 -9.43 -34.56
CA THR A 359 -24.03 -9.58 -35.12
C THR A 359 -24.75 -8.27 -34.86
N ILE A 360 -24.43 -7.28 -35.67
CA ILE A 360 -25.31 -6.13 -35.84
C ILE A 360 -26.52 -6.71 -36.59
N GLN A 361 -27.71 -6.61 -36.00
CA GLN A 361 -28.96 -6.91 -36.71
C GLN A 361 -29.15 -5.84 -37.79
N GLU A 362 -28.45 -5.99 -38.90
CA GLU A 362 -28.57 -5.08 -40.03
C GLU A 362 -29.84 -5.40 -40.81
N THR A 363 -30.57 -4.34 -41.15
CA THR A 363 -31.80 -4.35 -41.95
C THR A 363 -31.65 -5.14 -43.25
N ASP A 364 -30.47 -5.11 -43.89
CA ASP A 364 -30.15 -5.85 -45.13
C ASP A 364 -29.92 -7.35 -44.92
N SER A 365 -29.70 -7.79 -43.68
CA SER A 365 -29.47 -9.19 -43.31
C SER A 365 -30.73 -9.94 -42.86
N GLY A 366 -31.91 -9.34 -43.04
CA GLY A 366 -33.21 -9.99 -42.77
C GLY A 366 -33.75 -9.80 -41.35
N PHE A 367 -33.05 -9.06 -40.49
CA PHE A 367 -33.56 -8.64 -39.18
C PHE A 367 -34.43 -7.38 -39.32
N THR A 368 -35.52 -7.50 -40.07
CA THR A 368 -36.54 -6.45 -40.15
C THR A 368 -37.80 -6.92 -39.46
N SER A 369 -38.23 -6.18 -38.45
CA SER A 369 -39.61 -6.19 -38.01
C SER A 369 -40.46 -5.64 -39.16
N ALA A 370 -41.02 -6.55 -39.98
CA ALA A 370 -42.37 -6.41 -40.50
C ALA A 370 -42.69 -5.15 -41.35
N SER A 371 -41.89 -4.76 -42.37
CA SER A 371 -42.16 -3.48 -43.06
C SER A 371 -42.37 -3.49 -44.58
N THR A 372 -41.76 -4.38 -45.37
CA THR A 372 -41.95 -4.32 -46.84
C THR A 372 -43.19 -5.10 -47.32
N GLN A 373 -43.42 -6.31 -46.80
CA GLN A 373 -44.58 -7.14 -47.16
C GLN A 373 -45.90 -6.66 -46.50
N MET A 374 -45.80 -5.97 -45.36
CA MET A 374 -46.96 -5.56 -44.56
C MET A 374 -47.55 -4.20 -44.96
N LYS A 375 -46.78 -3.32 -45.62
CA LYS A 375 -47.32 -2.09 -46.24
C LYS A 375 -48.16 -2.39 -47.48
N SER A 376 -47.90 -3.48 -48.20
CA SER A 376 -48.69 -3.87 -49.39
C SER A 376 -50.09 -4.38 -49.07
N LEU A 377 -50.42 -4.64 -47.80
CA LEU A 377 -51.77 -5.07 -47.38
C LEU A 377 -52.78 -3.91 -47.40
N VAL A 378 -52.32 -2.66 -47.20
CA VAL A 378 -53.20 -1.49 -47.15
C VAL A 378 -53.87 -1.26 -48.51
N GLY A 379 -55.20 -1.24 -48.52
CA GLY A 379 -56.02 -1.11 -49.73
C GLY A 379 -56.53 -2.43 -50.31
N LYS A 380 -55.99 -3.58 -49.88
CA LYS A 380 -56.48 -4.90 -50.31
C LYS A 380 -57.79 -5.27 -49.61
N THR A 381 -58.58 -6.09 -50.30
CA THR A 381 -59.79 -6.71 -49.78
C THR A 381 -59.52 -8.15 -49.36
N GLY A 382 -60.17 -8.60 -48.30
CA GLY A 382 -60.10 -9.98 -47.82
C GLY A 382 -61.40 -10.38 -47.14
N THR A 383 -61.36 -11.48 -46.39
CA THR A 383 -62.50 -12.00 -45.65
C THR A 383 -62.19 -12.07 -44.16
N ALA A 384 -63.21 -11.90 -43.32
CA ALA A 384 -63.07 -12.12 -41.88
C ALA A 384 -62.93 -13.62 -41.59
N PHE A 385 -61.74 -14.06 -41.17
CA PHE A 385 -61.48 -15.47 -40.81
C PHE A 385 -62.11 -15.83 -39.46
N THR A 386 -62.15 -14.87 -38.53
CA THR A 386 -62.94 -14.93 -37.29
C THR A 386 -63.87 -13.72 -37.20
N VAL A 387 -64.87 -13.79 -36.31
CA VAL A 387 -65.65 -12.61 -35.94
C VAL A 387 -64.71 -11.55 -35.34
N LEU A 388 -64.80 -10.29 -35.79
CA LEU A 388 -64.01 -9.16 -35.31
C LEU A 388 -64.84 -8.31 -34.34
N ARG A 389 -64.50 -8.32 -33.04
CA ARG A 389 -65.20 -7.56 -31.97
C ARG A 389 -64.26 -7.02 -30.87
N PRO A 390 -63.56 -5.90 -31.10
CA PRO A 390 -63.18 -5.37 -32.41
C PRO A 390 -62.02 -6.17 -33.02
N SER A 391 -61.29 -6.96 -32.22
CA SER A 391 -60.16 -7.75 -32.69
C SER A 391 -60.57 -9.14 -33.19
N GLY A 392 -59.79 -9.69 -34.11
CA GLY A 392 -60.02 -10.98 -34.75
C GLY A 392 -58.92 -11.26 -35.79
N LYS A 393 -59.17 -12.21 -36.68
CA LYS A 393 -58.27 -12.54 -37.79
C LYS A 393 -58.96 -12.34 -39.13
N ILE A 394 -58.20 -11.86 -40.11
CA ILE A 394 -58.62 -11.71 -41.50
C ILE A 394 -57.77 -12.61 -42.39
N GLU A 395 -58.32 -13.01 -43.52
CA GLU A 395 -57.63 -13.72 -44.58
C GLU A 395 -57.53 -12.80 -45.80
N VAL A 396 -56.29 -12.54 -46.25
CA VAL A 396 -55.99 -11.69 -47.40
C VAL A 396 -54.92 -12.42 -48.22
N GLU A 397 -55.21 -12.72 -49.48
CA GLU A 397 -54.29 -13.46 -50.38
C GLU A 397 -53.80 -14.79 -49.78
N ASP A 398 -54.73 -15.58 -49.22
CA ASP A 398 -54.50 -16.90 -48.60
C ASP A 398 -53.63 -16.91 -47.32
N ASP A 399 -53.26 -15.72 -46.83
CA ASP A 399 -52.55 -15.56 -45.55
C ASP A 399 -53.48 -14.98 -44.46
N ILE A 400 -53.29 -15.45 -43.22
CA ILE A 400 -54.08 -15.02 -42.06
C ILE A 400 -53.32 -13.96 -41.27
N TYR A 401 -53.95 -12.81 -41.06
CA TYR A 401 -53.40 -11.67 -40.31
C TYR A 401 -54.26 -11.32 -39.10
N ASP A 402 -53.63 -10.88 -38.01
CA ASP A 402 -54.34 -10.28 -36.89
C ASP A 402 -54.89 -8.91 -37.30
N ALA A 403 -56.17 -8.65 -36.97
CA ALA A 403 -56.86 -7.44 -37.38
C ALA A 403 -57.80 -6.88 -36.32
N THR A 404 -58.09 -5.59 -36.44
CA THR A 404 -59.04 -4.83 -35.63
C THR A 404 -60.03 -4.11 -36.54
N ALA A 405 -61.33 -4.32 -36.32
CA ALA A 405 -62.39 -3.58 -36.99
C ALA A 405 -62.44 -2.13 -36.48
N LEU A 406 -62.34 -1.15 -37.40
CA LEU A 406 -62.42 0.27 -37.07
C LEU A 406 -63.85 0.72 -36.73
N THR A 407 -64.85 0.05 -37.31
CA THR A 407 -66.27 0.39 -37.13
C THR A 407 -67.11 -0.88 -37.01
N GLY A 408 -67.96 -0.92 -35.98
CA GLY A 408 -68.89 -2.02 -35.76
C GLY A 408 -68.21 -3.38 -35.50
N PHE A 409 -68.99 -4.45 -35.63
CA PHE A 409 -68.50 -5.82 -35.64
C PHE A 409 -68.54 -6.37 -37.07
N VAL A 410 -67.61 -7.25 -37.40
CA VAL A 410 -67.59 -7.95 -38.69
C VAL A 410 -67.77 -9.44 -38.41
N GLU A 411 -68.76 -10.06 -39.04
CA GLU A 411 -69.03 -11.50 -38.88
C GLU A 411 -68.06 -12.33 -39.72
N LYS A 412 -67.86 -13.60 -39.33
CA LYS A 412 -66.98 -14.52 -40.07
C LYS A 412 -67.48 -14.70 -41.50
N GLY A 413 -66.58 -14.58 -42.48
CA GLY A 413 -66.85 -14.70 -43.91
C GLY A 413 -67.26 -13.39 -44.58
N GLU A 414 -67.45 -12.30 -43.84
CA GLU A 414 -67.77 -11.00 -44.44
C GLU A 414 -66.54 -10.37 -45.11
N THR A 415 -66.79 -9.64 -46.20
CA THR A 415 -65.75 -8.94 -46.96
C THR A 415 -65.27 -7.71 -46.20
N ILE A 416 -63.96 -7.58 -46.07
CA ILE A 416 -63.29 -6.45 -45.42
C ILE A 416 -62.30 -5.78 -46.35
N ARG A 417 -61.92 -4.55 -46.01
CA ARG A 417 -60.83 -3.81 -46.65
C ARG A 417 -59.87 -3.29 -45.59
N VAL A 418 -58.58 -3.52 -45.81
CA VAL A 418 -57.52 -3.02 -44.93
C VAL A 418 -57.31 -1.53 -45.17
N VAL A 419 -57.52 -0.72 -44.13
CA VAL A 419 -57.41 0.74 -44.17
C VAL A 419 -56.04 1.21 -43.68
N LYS A 420 -55.46 0.48 -42.73
CA LYS A 420 -54.19 0.83 -42.10
C LYS A 420 -53.52 -0.43 -41.55
N TYR A 421 -52.21 -0.40 -41.39
CA TYR A 421 -51.44 -1.46 -40.73
C TYR A 421 -50.43 -0.83 -39.78
N GLU A 422 -50.51 -1.11 -38.49
CA GLU A 422 -49.62 -0.57 -37.45
C GLU A 422 -49.40 -1.60 -36.35
N ALA A 423 -48.25 -1.54 -35.68
CA ALA A 423 -47.92 -2.42 -34.54
C ALA A 423 -48.14 -3.93 -34.82
N SER A 424 -47.86 -4.37 -36.05
CA SER A 424 -48.08 -5.75 -36.52
C SER A 424 -49.54 -6.21 -36.54
N GLN A 425 -50.49 -5.27 -36.67
CA GLN A 425 -51.92 -5.54 -36.75
C GLN A 425 -52.59 -4.74 -37.89
N ALA A 426 -53.49 -5.38 -38.63
CA ALA A 426 -54.28 -4.74 -39.69
C ALA A 426 -55.53 -4.05 -39.12
N PHE A 427 -55.85 -2.85 -39.58
CA PHE A 427 -57.09 -2.16 -39.26
C PHE A 427 -58.02 -2.23 -40.47
N VAL A 428 -59.23 -2.74 -40.25
CA VAL A 428 -60.15 -3.08 -41.35
C VAL A 428 -61.50 -2.41 -41.19
N VAL A 429 -62.18 -2.20 -42.32
CA VAL A 429 -63.60 -1.82 -42.37
C VAL A 429 -64.36 -2.83 -43.20
N LYS A 430 -65.61 -3.09 -42.82
CA LYS A 430 -66.55 -3.86 -43.64
C LYS A 430 -66.79 -3.14 -44.97
N VAL A 431 -66.74 -3.90 -46.07
CA VAL A 431 -67.03 -3.39 -47.43
C VAL A 431 -68.52 -3.40 -47.70
#